data_AF-A0A2S9GAX6-F1
#
_entry.id   AF-A0A2S9GAX6-F1
#
_cell.length_a   1.000
_cell.length_b   1.000
_cell.length_c   1.000
_cell.angle_alpha   90.00
_cell.angle_beta   90.00
_cell.angle_gamma   90.00
#
_symmetry.space_group_name_H-M   'P 1'
#
loop_
_entity.id
_entity.type
_entity.pdbx_description
1 polymer ?
#
loop_
_entity_poly.entity_id
_entity_poly.type
_entity_poly.pdbx_seq_one_letter_code
_entity_poly.pdbx_strand_id
1 'polypeptide(L)'
;ASCDRGDIGGVSTAIGPVDGLPTIFVYDGHPGGAGFAARGFRTMSRWWGATASAIEACECPSGCPSCVQSPKCGNGNDPLDKDG
;
A
#
# COMPACT_ATOMS: atom_id res chain seq x y z
N ALA A 1 -6.71 -13.04 2.44
CA ALA A 1 -6.59 -13.85 1.21
C ALA A 1 -5.22 -14.49 1.26
N SER A 2 -5.04 -15.75 0.87
CA SER A 2 -3.67 -16.22 0.60
C SER A 2 -3.32 -15.73 -0.80
N CYS A 3 -2.52 -14.68 -0.89
CA CYS A 3 -1.94 -14.17 -2.12
C CYS A 3 -0.46 -13.90 -1.85
N ASP A 4 0.38 -13.97 -2.87
CA ASP A 4 1.75 -13.50 -2.79
C ASP A 4 1.79 -11.98 -2.98
N ARG A 5 2.87 -11.34 -2.57
CA ARG A 5 3.19 -9.94 -2.84
C ARG A 5 3.14 -9.63 -4.34
N GLY A 6 3.33 -10.63 -5.20
CA GLY A 6 3.21 -10.56 -6.66
C GLY A 6 1.81 -10.23 -7.15
N ASP A 7 0.79 -10.72 -6.45
CA ASP A 7 -0.60 -10.78 -6.93
C ASP A 7 -1.37 -9.47 -6.78
N ILE A 8 -0.82 -8.52 -6.02
CA ILE A 8 -1.41 -7.21 -5.78
C ILE A 8 -0.41 -6.12 -6.21
N GLY A 9 -0.92 -5.13 -6.91
CA GLY A 9 -0.23 -3.88 -7.25
C GLY A 9 -0.90 -2.68 -6.57
N GLY A 10 -0.21 -1.55 -6.59
CA GLY A 10 -0.77 -0.30 -6.12
C GLY A 10 -0.01 0.91 -6.63
N VAL A 11 -0.68 2.05 -6.63
CA VAL A 11 -0.13 3.36 -6.94
C VAL A 11 -0.81 4.39 -6.05
N SER A 12 -0.05 5.36 -5.55
CA SER A 12 -0.56 6.50 -4.79
C SER A 12 -0.33 7.79 -5.56
N THR A 13 -1.26 8.74 -5.41
CA THR A 13 -1.12 10.10 -5.93
C THR A 13 -1.56 11.10 -4.87
N ALA A 14 -0.80 12.18 -4.72
CA ALA A 14 -1.15 13.28 -3.82
C ALA A 14 -2.37 14.07 -4.32
N ILE A 15 -2.58 14.13 -5.63
CA ILE A 15 -3.73 14.77 -6.27
C ILE A 15 -4.44 13.71 -7.10
N GLY A 16 -5.58 13.24 -6.59
CA GLY A 16 -6.36 12.19 -7.21
C GLY A 16 -7.42 12.71 -8.18
N PRO A 17 -8.04 11.81 -8.96
CA PRO A 17 -9.04 12.17 -9.95
C PRO A 17 -10.40 12.55 -9.34
N VAL A 18 -10.63 12.22 -8.06
CA VAL A 18 -11.85 12.55 -7.33
C VAL A 18 -11.58 13.80 -6.49
N ASP A 19 -12.10 14.94 -6.94
CA ASP A 19 -12.01 16.24 -6.26
C ASP A 19 -10.59 16.67 -5.86
N GLY A 20 -9.57 16.14 -6.53
CA GLY A 20 -8.16 16.42 -6.23
C GLY A 20 -7.64 15.78 -4.94
N LEU A 21 -8.38 14.87 -4.31
CA LEU A 21 -8.00 14.28 -3.03
C LEU A 21 -6.86 13.26 -3.18
N PRO A 22 -5.93 13.16 -2.19
CA PRO A 22 -4.94 12.09 -2.16
C PRO A 22 -5.62 10.72 -2.28
N THR A 23 -5.13 9.89 -3.21
CA THR A 23 -5.78 8.63 -3.55
C THR A 23 -4.75 7.50 -3.63
N ILE A 24 -5.08 6.38 -2.99
CA ILE A 24 -4.32 5.13 -3.09
C ILE A 24 -5.17 4.13 -3.87
N PHE A 25 -4.59 3.62 -4.96
CA PHE A 25 -5.17 2.56 -5.78
C PHE A 25 -4.55 1.23 -5.40
N VAL A 26 -5.40 0.21 -5.25
CA VAL A 26 -4.99 -1.19 -5.02
C VAL A 26 -5.71 -2.05 -6.04
N TYR A 27 -4.97 -2.89 -6.76
CA TYR A 27 -5.51 -3.70 -7.86
C TYR A 27 -4.88 -5.08 -7.93
N ASP A 28 -5.59 -6.03 -8.55
CA ASP A 28 -5.07 -7.36 -8.80
C ASP A 28 -4.03 -7.31 -9.93
N GLY A 29 -2.88 -7.96 -9.73
CA GLY A 29 -1.84 -8.11 -10.76
C GLY A 29 -2.23 -9.09 -11.88
N HIS A 30 -3.30 -9.88 -11.69
CA HIS A 30 -3.80 -10.83 -12.67
C HIS A 30 -4.71 -10.14 -13.71
N PRO A 31 -4.48 -10.32 -15.03
CA PRO A 31 -5.39 -9.83 -16.07
C PRO A 31 -6.81 -10.35 -15.88
N GLY A 32 -7.80 -9.46 -15.95
CA GLY A 32 -9.21 -9.81 -15.70
C GLY A 32 -9.62 -9.87 -14.22
N GLY A 33 -8.66 -9.75 -13.29
CA GLY A 33 -8.91 -9.72 -11.86
C GLY A 33 -9.02 -11.09 -11.21
N ALA A 34 -8.39 -11.25 -10.04
CA ALA A 34 -8.45 -12.46 -9.22
C ALA A 34 -9.34 -12.29 -7.97
N GLY A 35 -9.82 -11.07 -7.72
CA GLY A 35 -10.70 -10.71 -6.62
C GLY A 35 -10.00 -10.38 -5.30
N PHE A 36 -8.67 -10.23 -5.28
CA PHE A 36 -7.94 -9.89 -4.06
C PHE A 36 -8.22 -8.45 -3.64
N ALA A 37 -8.12 -7.50 -4.57
CA ALA A 37 -8.44 -6.09 -4.33
C ALA A 37 -9.90 -5.90 -3.88
N ALA A 38 -10.85 -6.57 -4.54
CA ALA A 38 -12.25 -6.52 -4.18
C ALA A 38 -12.53 -7.06 -2.76
N ARG A 39 -11.85 -8.16 -2.38
CA ARG A 39 -11.93 -8.68 -1.01
C ARG A 39 -11.26 -7.73 -0.01
N GLY A 40 -10.11 -7.18 -0.37
CA GLY A 40 -9.36 -6.21 0.43
C GLY A 40 -10.20 -5.00 0.78
N PHE A 41 -10.88 -4.43 -0.22
CA PHE A 41 -11.80 -3.30 -0.06
C PHE A 41 -12.90 -3.59 0.97
N ARG A 42 -13.53 -4.77 0.94
CA ARG A 42 -14.55 -5.16 1.94
C ARG A 42 -13.99 -5.29 3.36
N THR A 43 -12.68 -5.47 3.52
CA THR A 43 -12.01 -5.58 4.83
C THR A 43 -11.04 -4.43 5.09
N MET A 44 -11.21 -3.30 4.39
CA MET A 44 -10.20 -2.23 4.34
C MET A 44 -9.81 -1.69 5.72
N SER A 45 -10.77 -1.52 6.63
CA SER A 45 -10.48 -1.04 7.99
C SER A 45 -9.49 -1.93 8.74
N ARG A 46 -9.54 -3.25 8.53
CA ARG A 46 -8.57 -4.19 9.12
C ARG A 46 -7.18 -4.03 8.50
N TRP A 47 -7.12 -3.82 7.19
CA TRP A 47 -5.84 -3.60 6.50
C TRP A 47 -5.19 -2.31 6.96
N TRP A 48 -5.97 -1.23 7.06
CA TRP A 48 -5.49 0.06 7.54
C TRP A 48 -4.88 -0.04 8.95
N GLY A 49 -5.61 -0.67 9.88
CA GLY A 49 -5.11 -0.90 11.24
C GLY A 49 -3.85 -1.76 11.27
N ALA A 50 -3.82 -2.84 10.49
CA ALA A 50 -2.64 -3.72 10.42
C ALA A 50 -1.41 -3.01 9.82
N THR A 51 -1.61 -2.17 8.79
CA THR A 51 -0.53 -1.37 8.20
C THR A 51 0.02 -0.36 9.20
N ALA A 52 -0.86 0.38 9.91
CA ALA A 52 -0.42 1.31 10.95
C ALA A 52 0.36 0.61 12.06
N SER A 53 -0.15 -0.50 12.59
CA SER A 53 0.54 -1.27 13.62
C SER A 53 1.89 -1.82 13.16
N ALA A 54 2.02 -2.23 11.88
CA ALA A 54 3.30 -2.67 11.34
C ALA A 54 4.34 -1.54 11.23
N ILE A 55 3.89 -0.32 10.87
CA ILE A 55 4.74 0.87 10.86
C ILE A 55 5.18 1.22 12.29
N GLU A 56 4.24 1.28 13.23
CA GLU A 56 4.50 1.60 14.65
C GLU A 56 5.44 0.58 15.32
N ALA A 57 5.26 -0.71 15.04
CA ALA A 57 6.08 -1.77 15.63
C ALA A 57 7.52 -1.85 15.09
N CYS A 58 7.80 -1.21 13.95
CA CYS A 58 9.13 -1.23 13.36
C CYS A 58 10.07 -0.26 14.10
N GLU A 59 11.22 -0.73 14.57
CA GLU A 59 12.16 0.09 15.36
C GLU A 59 13.07 1.01 14.52
N CYS A 60 12.88 1.07 13.19
CA CYS A 60 13.69 1.95 12.35
C CYS A 60 13.36 3.43 12.59
N PRO A 61 14.34 4.34 12.50
CA PRO A 61 14.12 5.75 12.78
C PRO A 61 13.37 6.50 11.67
N SER A 62 13.63 6.18 10.40
CA SER A 62 13.17 7.01 9.26
C SER A 62 12.40 6.24 8.18
N GLY A 63 12.35 4.91 8.28
CA GLY A 63 11.73 4.04 7.29
C GLY A 63 12.71 3.02 6.71
N CYS A 64 12.23 1.80 6.47
CA CYS A 64 13.03 0.70 5.94
C CYS A 64 12.17 -0.28 5.11
N PRO A 65 12.79 -1.30 4.46
CA PRO A 65 12.07 -2.33 3.69
C PRO A 65 11.04 -3.14 4.48
N SER A 66 11.07 -3.08 5.81
CA SER A 66 10.12 -3.80 6.67
C SER A 66 8.88 -2.99 7.03
N CYS A 67 8.82 -1.68 6.75
CA CYS A 67 7.67 -0.84 7.10
C CYS A 67 7.13 -0.02 5.92
N VAL A 68 7.83 1.04 5.51
CA VAL A 68 7.32 2.02 4.53
C VAL A 68 7.87 1.81 3.12
N GLN A 69 9.00 1.12 2.96
CA GLN A 69 9.62 0.95 1.66
C GLN A 69 9.11 -0.29 0.92
N SER A 70 8.97 -0.17 -0.41
CA SER A 70 8.58 -1.26 -1.29
C SER A 70 9.66 -1.50 -2.35
N PRO A 71 10.06 -2.76 -2.63
CA PRO A 71 10.95 -3.07 -3.74
C PRO A 71 10.27 -2.94 -5.10
N LYS A 72 8.95 -2.65 -5.15
CA LYS A 72 8.20 -2.32 -6.38
C LYS A 72 8.01 -0.80 -6.55
N CYS A 73 8.60 0.03 -5.68
CA CYS A 73 8.41 1.48 -5.72
C CYS A 73 9.09 2.09 -6.95
N GLY A 74 8.31 2.66 -7.87
CA GLY A 74 8.81 3.19 -9.15
C GLY A 74 9.64 4.46 -9.03
N ASN A 75 9.45 5.24 -7.97
CA ASN A 75 10.21 6.44 -7.63
C ASN A 75 11.31 6.20 -6.59
N GLY A 76 11.72 4.95 -6.37
CA GLY A 76 12.87 4.65 -5.53
C GLY A 76 12.67 4.91 -4.03
N ASN A 77 11.42 4.88 -3.56
CA ASN A 77 11.04 5.17 -2.17
C ASN A 77 11.33 6.63 -1.74
N ASP A 78 11.27 7.58 -2.68
CA ASP A 78 11.49 9.01 -2.41
C ASP A 78 10.39 9.91 -3.02
N PRO A 79 9.75 10.80 -2.24
CA PRO A 79 9.89 10.96 -0.78
C PRO A 79 9.13 9.86 -0.02
N LEU A 80 9.74 9.31 1.04
CA LEU A 80 9.07 8.51 2.07
C LEU A 80 9.73 8.77 3.44
N ASP A 81 8.91 9.06 4.43
CA ASP A 81 9.30 9.16 5.83
C ASP A 81 8.35 8.32 6.69
N LYS A 82 8.84 7.79 7.80
CA LYS A 82 8.06 6.98 8.72
C LYS A 82 6.99 7.79 9.45
N ASP A 83 7.28 9.06 9.74
CA ASP A 83 6.41 9.96 10.50
C ASP A 83 5.36 10.66 9.61
N GLY A 84 5.48 10.52 8.28
CA GLY A 84 4.53 11.04 7.29
C GLY A 84 5.05 12.24 6.51
#